data_AF-A0A2G2G6H9-F1
#
_entry.id   AF-A0A2G2G6H9-F1
#
_cell.length_a   1.000
_cell.length_b   1.000
_cell.length_c   1.000
_cell.angle_alpha   90.00
_cell.angle_beta   90.00
_cell.angle_gamma   90.00
#
_symmetry.space_group_name_H-M   'P 1'
#
loop_
_entity.id
_entity.type
_entity.pdbx_description
1 polymer ?
#
loop_
_entity_poly.entity_id
_entity_poly.type
_entity_poly.pdbx_seq_one_letter_code
_entity_poly.pdbx_strand_id
1 'polypeptide(L)'
;MKPVLEIFTFFIAALGVTGLIAPQAFAQQNMMDCEIVVMAPIENISKDGVKDKGPVPIMATFMPANKFIFSVLDAKQGHLEAVGGYPIRALMCTRENVVPTQLDMKFVRTGIPLHLSQDFDSHKSALLSIRKLGGKYVHEYSGAKLSVANEEILQRRLRALNKAEEE
;
A
#
# COMPACT_ATOMS: atom_id res chain seq x y z
N MET A 1 64.07 0.21 44.44
CA MET A 1 62.71 -0.32 44.22
C MET A 1 61.72 0.83 44.31
N LYS A 2 60.76 0.87 43.37
CA LYS A 2 59.73 1.88 43.05
C LYS A 2 60.11 2.94 41.98
N PRO A 3 59.46 2.90 40.80
CA PRO A 3 59.68 3.83 39.69
C PRO A 3 58.66 4.98 39.63
N VAL A 4 59.15 6.09 39.07
CA VAL A 4 58.59 6.93 38.00
C VAL A 4 57.18 7.52 38.16
N LEU A 5 57.20 8.85 38.16
CA LEU A 5 56.15 9.86 38.18
C LEU A 5 55.26 9.81 36.91
N GLU A 6 53.96 9.96 37.11
CA GLU A 6 52.89 9.85 36.10
C GLU A 6 52.94 10.91 34.99
N ILE A 7 52.66 10.47 33.76
CA ILE A 7 52.48 11.30 32.57
C ILE A 7 50.98 11.37 32.23
N PHE A 8 50.53 12.60 32.02
CA PHE A 8 49.25 13.03 31.45
C PHE A 8 48.74 12.16 30.28
N THR A 9 47.45 11.81 30.26
CA THR A 9 46.68 11.73 29.01
C THR A 9 45.18 11.98 29.26
N PHE A 10 44.67 13.05 28.65
CA PHE A 10 43.25 13.36 28.40
C PHE A 10 42.55 12.19 27.68
N PHE A 11 41.22 12.01 27.85
CA PHE A 11 40.22 11.35 26.95
C PHE A 11 39.11 10.78 27.85
N ILE A 12 37.79 10.97 27.70
CA ILE A 12 36.90 11.29 26.59
C ILE A 12 35.68 12.03 27.17
N ALA A 13 35.32 13.17 26.58
CA ALA A 13 33.98 13.72 26.71
C ALA A 13 33.00 12.76 26.02
N ALA A 14 32.05 12.22 26.77
CA ALA A 14 30.97 11.40 26.21
C ALA A 14 30.17 12.25 25.22
N LEU A 15 30.40 12.01 23.92
CA LEU A 15 29.52 12.47 22.85
C LEU A 15 28.13 11.88 23.11
N GLY A 16 27.20 12.73 23.53
CA GLY A 16 25.78 12.44 23.44
C GLY A 16 25.45 12.18 21.98
N VAL A 17 25.19 10.92 21.65
CA VAL A 17 24.70 10.53 20.33
C VAL A 17 23.34 11.20 20.15
N THR A 18 23.34 12.17 19.26
CA THR A 18 22.19 12.80 18.63
C THR A 18 21.24 11.73 18.11
N GLY A 19 20.20 11.42 18.87
CA GLY A 19 19.03 10.71 18.39
C GLY A 19 18.31 11.59 17.37
N LEU A 20 18.70 11.50 16.10
CA LEU A 20 17.89 11.95 14.98
C LEU A 20 16.62 11.09 14.97
N ILE A 21 15.59 11.56 15.66
CA ILE A 21 14.22 11.07 15.48
C ILE A 21 13.83 11.45 14.06
N ALA A 22 13.99 10.52 13.12
CA ALA A 22 13.55 10.70 11.76
C ALA A 22 12.01 10.89 11.74
N PRO A 23 11.47 11.90 11.01
CA PRO A 23 10.04 12.04 10.86
C PRO A 23 9.53 11.01 9.86
N GLN A 24 9.22 9.80 10.31
CA GLN A 24 8.61 8.74 9.48
C GLN A 24 7.08 8.88 9.34
N ALA A 25 6.48 9.89 9.97
CA ALA A 25 5.03 10.05 10.04
C ALA A 25 4.34 10.39 8.70
N PHE A 26 5.06 10.97 7.73
CA PHE A 26 4.46 11.39 6.45
C PHE A 26 4.23 10.25 5.44
N ALA A 27 4.88 9.10 5.62
CA ALA A 27 4.69 7.95 4.72
C ALA A 27 3.49 7.06 5.12
N GLN A 28 3.09 7.08 6.39
CA GLN A 28 1.98 6.28 6.92
C GLN A 28 0.61 6.97 6.76
N GLN A 29 0.55 8.30 6.79
CA GLN A 29 -0.72 9.03 6.74
C GLN A 29 -1.49 8.86 5.42
N ASN A 30 -0.82 8.48 4.34
CA ASN A 30 -1.46 8.36 3.02
C ASN A 30 -2.05 6.97 2.71
N MET A 31 -2.01 6.03 3.65
CA MET A 31 -2.54 4.67 3.48
C MET A 31 -3.69 4.35 4.43
N MET A 32 -4.19 5.35 5.17
CA MET A 32 -5.28 5.20 6.12
C MET A 32 -6.65 5.20 5.44
N ASP A 33 -6.77 5.75 4.24
CA ASP A 33 -8.00 5.80 3.45
C ASP A 33 -7.95 4.75 2.32
N CYS A 34 -7.68 3.50 2.69
CA CYS A 34 -7.64 2.38 1.76
C CYS A 34 -8.59 1.26 2.19
N GLU A 35 -9.25 0.67 1.20
CA GLU A 35 -10.13 -0.49 1.34
C GLU A 35 -9.67 -1.62 0.43
N ILE A 36 -9.78 -2.84 0.92
CA ILE A 36 -9.69 -4.04 0.07
C ILE A 36 -11.09 -4.41 -0.41
N VAL A 37 -11.15 -4.92 -1.63
CA VAL A 37 -12.38 -5.47 -2.20
C VAL A 37 -12.33 -6.98 -2.15
N VAL A 38 -13.35 -7.60 -1.59
CA VAL A 38 -13.56 -9.07 -1.64
C VAL A 38 -14.94 -9.36 -2.22
N MET A 39 -15.11 -10.53 -2.84
CA MET A 39 -16.43 -11.01 -3.26
C MET A 39 -16.95 -11.95 -2.17
N ALA A 40 -17.76 -11.41 -1.24
CA ALA A 40 -18.24 -12.11 -0.06
C ALA A 40 -19.78 -12.23 -0.08
N PRO A 41 -20.34 -13.27 0.57
CA PRO A 41 -21.78 -13.39 0.75
C PRO A 41 -22.29 -12.29 1.68
N ILE A 42 -23.46 -11.75 1.38
CA ILE A 42 -24.22 -10.92 2.32
C ILE A 42 -25.11 -11.84 3.15
N GLU A 43 -25.02 -11.75 4.47
CA GLU A 43 -25.93 -12.50 5.34
C GLU A 43 -27.39 -12.07 5.06
N ASN A 44 -28.19 -13.00 4.54
CA ASN A 44 -29.64 -12.81 4.37
C ASN A 44 -30.32 -12.91 5.74
N ILE A 45 -30.26 -11.83 6.51
CA ILE A 45 -31.03 -11.69 7.75
C ILE A 45 -32.40 -11.12 7.37
N SER A 46 -33.45 -11.95 7.39
CA SER A 46 -34.82 -11.42 7.25
C SER A 46 -35.17 -10.57 8.48
N LYS A 47 -36.11 -9.62 8.31
CA LYS A 47 -36.58 -8.73 9.39
C LYS A 47 -37.15 -9.48 10.61
N ASP A 48 -37.45 -10.77 10.46
CA ASP A 48 -38.00 -11.63 11.50
C ASP A 48 -36.96 -12.60 12.09
N GLY A 49 -35.67 -12.42 11.79
CA GLY A 49 -34.57 -13.26 12.30
C GLY A 49 -34.48 -14.67 11.68
N VAL A 50 -35.34 -14.98 10.70
CA VAL A 50 -35.31 -16.24 9.96
C VAL A 50 -34.31 -16.13 8.81
N LYS A 51 -33.31 -17.00 8.76
CA LYS A 51 -32.41 -17.09 7.60
C LYS A 51 -33.23 -17.49 6.39
N ASP A 52 -33.27 -16.62 5.38
CA ASP A 52 -33.94 -16.91 4.13
C ASP A 52 -33.25 -18.11 3.45
N LYS A 53 -34.04 -19.06 2.93
CA LYS A 53 -33.53 -20.31 2.30
C LYS A 53 -33.13 -20.12 0.84
N GLY A 54 -33.27 -18.89 0.31
CA GLY A 54 -32.81 -18.55 -1.03
C GLY A 54 -31.27 -18.60 -1.18
N PRO A 55 -30.77 -18.58 -2.42
CA PRO A 55 -29.34 -18.45 -2.69
C PRO A 55 -28.78 -17.19 -2.05
N VAL A 56 -27.63 -17.31 -1.38
CA VAL A 56 -26.97 -16.17 -0.73
C VAL A 56 -26.28 -15.32 -1.79
N PRO A 57 -26.64 -14.03 -1.95
CA PRO A 57 -26.03 -13.17 -2.95
C PRO A 57 -24.55 -12.92 -2.59
N ILE A 58 -23.67 -13.03 -3.59
CA ILE A 58 -22.26 -12.65 -3.47
C ILE A 58 -22.10 -11.25 -4.03
N MET A 59 -21.56 -10.33 -3.23
CA MET A 59 -21.38 -8.93 -3.61
C MET A 59 -19.97 -8.46 -3.31
N ALA A 60 -19.55 -7.41 -4.03
CA ALA A 60 -18.34 -6.69 -3.69
C ALA A 60 -18.50 -6.08 -2.30
N THR A 61 -17.62 -6.48 -1.38
CA THR A 61 -17.58 -5.98 -0.01
C THR A 61 -16.26 -5.24 0.16
N PHE A 62 -16.36 -4.00 0.61
CA PHE A 62 -15.24 -3.12 0.90
C PHE A 62 -14.90 -3.26 2.38
N MET A 63 -13.64 -3.56 2.68
CA MET A 63 -13.19 -3.76 4.07
C MET A 63 -11.93 -2.92 4.33
N PRO A 64 -11.70 -2.47 5.57
CA PRO A 64 -10.49 -1.73 5.91
C PRO A 64 -9.22 -2.50 5.51
N ALA A 65 -8.32 -1.84 4.79
CA ALA A 65 -7.14 -2.48 4.23
C ALA A 65 -6.01 -2.72 5.24
N ASN A 66 -6.13 -2.29 6.52
CA ASN A 66 -5.02 -2.26 7.48
C ASN A 66 -4.29 -3.61 7.59
N LYS A 67 -5.02 -4.73 7.68
CA LYS A 67 -4.42 -6.07 7.78
C LYS A 67 -3.62 -6.43 6.53
N PHE A 68 -4.17 -6.14 5.35
CA PHE A 68 -3.47 -6.34 4.08
C PHE A 68 -2.23 -5.45 4.00
N ILE A 69 -2.37 -4.17 4.32
CA ILE A 69 -1.27 -3.20 4.27
C ILE A 69 -0.13 -3.62 5.18
N PHE A 70 -0.42 -3.99 6.43
CA PHE A 70 0.61 -4.48 7.35
C PHE A 70 1.29 -5.75 6.84
N SER A 71 0.54 -6.68 6.25
CA SER A 71 1.11 -7.92 5.70
C SER A 71 2.10 -7.69 4.54
N VAL A 72 1.96 -6.59 3.79
CA VAL A 72 2.90 -6.24 2.71
C VAL A 72 4.13 -5.50 3.26
N LEU A 73 3.99 -4.84 4.41
CA LEU A 73 5.02 -3.98 4.99
C LEU A 73 5.85 -4.64 6.11
N ASP A 74 5.41 -5.78 6.66
CA ASP A 74 6.03 -6.43 7.83
C ASP A 74 7.36 -7.16 7.54
N ALA A 75 7.90 -6.99 6.32
CA ALA A 75 9.15 -7.59 5.83
C ALA A 75 9.17 -9.12 5.81
N LYS A 76 8.05 -9.80 6.09
CA LYS A 76 7.96 -11.26 5.94
C LYS A 76 7.78 -11.64 4.48
N GLN A 77 8.09 -12.89 4.17
CA GLN A 77 7.84 -13.43 2.85
C GLN A 77 6.33 -13.64 2.66
N GLY A 78 5.81 -13.16 1.53
CA GLY A 78 4.39 -13.24 1.19
C GLY A 78 3.58 -12.03 1.67
N HIS A 79 2.27 -12.11 1.50
CA HIS A 79 1.31 -11.10 1.96
C HIS A 79 -0.06 -11.77 2.15
N LEU A 80 -1.01 -11.05 2.74
CA LEU A 80 -2.38 -11.52 2.90
C LEU A 80 -3.09 -11.55 1.55
N GLU A 81 -3.52 -12.72 1.08
CA GLU A 81 -4.23 -12.87 -0.20
C GLU A 81 -5.75 -12.97 -0.05
N ALA A 82 -6.26 -13.23 1.16
CA ALA A 82 -7.68 -13.44 1.43
C ALA A 82 -8.11 -12.94 2.82
N VAL A 83 -9.37 -12.55 2.94
CA VAL A 83 -10.02 -12.20 4.22
C VAL A 83 -11.30 -13.01 4.36
N GLY A 84 -11.46 -13.71 5.49
CA GLY A 84 -12.63 -14.56 5.73
C GLY A 84 -12.77 -15.72 4.73
N GLY A 85 -11.67 -16.18 4.13
CA GLY A 85 -11.69 -17.19 3.07
C GLY A 85 -11.98 -16.64 1.67
N TYR A 86 -12.21 -15.32 1.51
CA TYR A 86 -12.47 -14.68 0.22
C TYR A 86 -11.21 -13.99 -0.31
N PRO A 87 -10.78 -14.28 -1.55
CA PRO A 87 -9.62 -13.61 -2.15
C PRO A 87 -9.79 -12.10 -2.25
N ILE A 88 -8.72 -11.37 -1.97
CA ILE A 88 -8.62 -9.94 -2.20
C ILE A 88 -8.56 -9.69 -3.70
N ARG A 89 -9.50 -8.88 -4.21
CA ARG A 89 -9.69 -8.60 -5.63
C ARG A 89 -9.07 -7.28 -6.06
N ALA A 90 -8.94 -6.33 -5.14
CA ALA A 90 -8.33 -5.04 -5.38
C ALA A 90 -7.97 -4.36 -4.05
N LEU A 91 -7.01 -3.43 -4.12
CA LEU A 91 -6.77 -2.40 -3.13
C LEU A 91 -7.22 -1.06 -3.73
N MET A 92 -8.14 -0.37 -3.07
CA MET A 92 -8.65 0.94 -3.48
C MET A 92 -8.25 1.96 -2.42
N CYS A 93 -7.65 3.07 -2.84
CA CYS A 93 -7.22 4.12 -1.91
C CYS A 93 -7.66 5.50 -2.38
N THR A 94 -8.21 6.28 -1.46
CA THR A 94 -8.57 7.68 -1.69
C THR A 94 -7.37 8.58 -1.36
N ARG A 95 -6.87 9.34 -2.33
CA ARG A 95 -5.69 10.21 -2.19
C ARG A 95 -5.78 11.42 -3.10
N GLU A 96 -5.30 12.57 -2.64
CA GLU A 96 -5.23 13.79 -3.45
C GLU A 96 -4.35 13.62 -4.71
N ASN A 97 -3.23 12.90 -4.58
CA ASN A 97 -2.33 12.60 -5.69
C ASN A 97 -2.44 11.11 -6.07
N VAL A 98 -2.92 10.86 -7.28
CA VAL A 98 -3.11 9.50 -7.81
C VAL A 98 -1.86 8.92 -8.47
N VAL A 99 -0.75 9.66 -8.54
CA VAL A 99 0.53 9.13 -9.01
C VAL A 99 1.15 8.28 -7.90
N PRO A 100 1.34 6.95 -8.10
CA PRO A 100 1.75 6.05 -7.03
C PRO A 100 3.20 6.30 -6.65
N THR A 101 3.47 6.46 -5.36
CA THR A 101 4.79 6.59 -4.75
C THR A 101 5.64 5.31 -4.85
N GLN A 102 6.88 5.38 -4.38
CA GLN A 102 7.74 4.19 -4.28
C GLN A 102 7.18 3.14 -3.30
N LEU A 103 6.49 3.58 -2.25
CA LEU A 103 5.84 2.68 -1.30
C LEU A 103 4.70 1.91 -1.97
N ASP A 104 3.93 2.59 -2.83
CA ASP A 104 2.81 2.00 -3.54
C ASP A 104 3.22 0.83 -4.44
N MET A 105 4.46 0.86 -4.95
CA MET A 105 5.03 -0.22 -5.75
C MET A 105 5.15 -1.54 -4.98
N LYS A 106 5.21 -1.52 -3.64
CA LYS A 106 5.17 -2.76 -2.85
C LYS A 106 3.82 -3.47 -2.98
N PHE A 107 2.73 -2.71 -3.03
CA PHE A 107 1.39 -3.26 -3.22
C PHE A 107 1.16 -3.70 -4.66
N VAL A 108 1.63 -2.94 -5.65
CA VAL A 108 1.53 -3.36 -7.06
C VAL A 108 2.23 -4.71 -7.29
N ARG A 109 3.39 -4.94 -6.66
CA ARG A 109 4.12 -6.22 -6.75
C ARG A 109 3.37 -7.43 -6.22
N THR A 110 2.39 -7.23 -5.33
CA THR A 110 1.54 -8.35 -4.86
C THR A 110 0.74 -8.99 -6.00
N GLY A 111 0.55 -8.27 -7.11
CA GLY A 111 -0.31 -8.70 -8.21
C GLY A 111 -1.79 -8.37 -8.00
N ILE A 112 -2.18 -7.96 -6.79
CA ILE A 112 -3.52 -7.43 -6.52
C ILE A 112 -3.66 -6.06 -7.20
N PRO A 113 -4.72 -5.83 -7.99
CA PRO A 113 -5.00 -4.55 -8.61
C PRO A 113 -4.99 -3.39 -7.62
N LEU A 114 -4.33 -2.29 -7.96
CA LEU A 114 -4.30 -1.06 -7.18
C LEU A 114 -5.11 0.03 -7.90
N HIS A 115 -6.06 0.64 -7.20
CA HIS A 115 -6.82 1.80 -7.67
C HIS A 115 -6.58 2.98 -6.74
N LEU A 116 -6.20 4.12 -7.32
CA LEU A 116 -5.98 5.38 -6.61
C LEU A 116 -6.94 6.41 -7.19
N SER A 117 -7.82 6.97 -6.36
CA SER A 117 -8.74 8.04 -6.78
C SER A 117 -8.71 9.20 -5.79
N GLN A 118 -9.04 10.40 -6.26
CA GLN A 118 -9.33 11.52 -5.35
C GLN A 118 -10.71 11.36 -4.70
N ASP A 119 -11.63 10.71 -5.40
CA ASP A 119 -13.01 10.50 -4.97
C ASP A 119 -13.63 9.41 -5.87
N PHE A 120 -13.97 8.25 -5.33
CA PHE A 120 -14.55 7.15 -6.11
C PHE A 120 -16.02 7.37 -6.47
N ASP A 121 -16.72 8.29 -5.81
CA ASP A 121 -18.13 8.60 -6.06
C ASP A 121 -18.30 9.70 -7.13
N SER A 122 -17.21 10.35 -7.53
CA SER A 122 -17.21 11.41 -8.54
C SER A 122 -16.64 10.94 -9.89
N HIS A 123 -17.44 11.06 -10.95
CA HIS A 123 -17.00 10.80 -12.32
C HIS A 123 -16.00 11.84 -12.87
N LYS A 124 -15.74 12.93 -12.12
CA LYS A 124 -14.80 13.99 -12.51
C LYS A 124 -13.44 13.86 -11.83
N SER A 125 -13.32 12.96 -10.85
CA SER A 125 -12.08 12.77 -10.11
C SER A 125 -11.03 12.08 -10.99
N ALA A 126 -9.77 12.32 -10.66
CA ALA A 126 -8.70 11.53 -11.23
C ALA A 126 -8.76 10.11 -10.65
N LEU A 127 -8.62 9.11 -11.52
CA LEU A 127 -8.52 7.69 -11.16
C LEU A 127 -7.37 7.06 -11.93
N LEU A 128 -6.44 6.45 -11.19
CA LEU A 128 -5.41 5.60 -11.74
C LEU A 128 -5.66 4.15 -11.31
N SER A 129 -5.64 3.23 -12.26
CA SER A 129 -5.73 1.79 -12.02
C SER A 129 -4.47 1.11 -12.52
N ILE A 130 -3.85 0.26 -11.71
CA ILE A 130 -2.68 -0.54 -12.07
C ILE A 130 -2.99 -2.02 -11.82
N ARG A 131 -2.73 -2.87 -12.82
CA ARG A 131 -2.95 -4.31 -12.73
C ARG A 131 -1.89 -5.08 -13.49
N LYS A 132 -1.70 -6.36 -13.14
CA LYS A 132 -0.85 -7.29 -13.91
C LYS A 132 -1.70 -7.95 -15.00
N LEU A 133 -1.28 -7.84 -16.26
CA LEU A 133 -1.91 -8.44 -17.43
C LEU A 133 -0.83 -9.06 -18.32
N GLY A 134 -0.94 -10.37 -18.60
CA GLY A 134 0.05 -11.07 -19.43
C GLY A 134 1.48 -10.99 -18.89
N GLY A 135 1.64 -11.07 -17.57
CA GLY A 135 2.94 -10.96 -16.90
C GLY A 135 3.47 -9.53 -16.72
N LYS A 136 2.82 -8.52 -17.32
CA LYS A 136 3.27 -7.12 -17.26
C LYS A 136 2.31 -6.25 -16.46
N TYR A 137 2.84 -5.32 -15.69
CA TYR A 137 2.09 -4.24 -15.06
C TYR A 137 1.69 -3.20 -16.11
N VAL A 138 0.39 -3.00 -16.24
CA VAL A 138 -0.25 -2.01 -17.11
C VAL A 138 -1.07 -1.04 -16.26
N HIS A 139 -1.36 0.14 -16.82
CA HIS A 139 -2.17 1.13 -16.14
C HIS A 139 -3.26 1.72 -17.05
N GLU A 140 -4.32 2.19 -16.42
CA GLU A 140 -5.39 3.00 -17.01
C GLU A 140 -5.56 4.25 -16.16
N TYR A 141 -5.69 5.41 -16.82
CA TYR A 141 -5.86 6.70 -16.17
C TYR A 141 -7.06 7.43 -16.73
N SER A 142 -7.89 7.99 -15.87
CA SER A 142 -8.97 8.92 -16.21
C SER A 142 -8.90 10.16 -15.34
N GLY A 143 -9.32 11.30 -15.88
CA GLY A 143 -9.31 12.59 -15.19
C GLY A 143 -8.60 13.68 -15.99
N ALA A 144 -8.30 14.79 -15.34
CA ALA A 144 -7.50 15.86 -15.95
C ALA A 144 -6.11 15.34 -16.36
N LYS A 145 -5.54 15.86 -17.45
CA LYS A 145 -4.24 15.42 -17.93
C LYS A 145 -3.17 15.55 -16.85
N LEU A 146 -2.39 14.50 -16.62
CA LEU A 146 -1.23 14.54 -15.73
C LEU A 146 -0.19 15.53 -16.25
N SER A 147 0.54 16.18 -15.32
CA SER A 147 1.71 16.95 -15.70
C SER A 147 2.77 16.05 -16.34
N VAL A 148 3.63 16.61 -17.19
CA VAL A 148 4.71 15.86 -17.85
C VAL A 148 5.60 15.14 -16.83
N ALA A 149 5.95 15.82 -15.74
CA ALA A 149 6.75 15.23 -14.67
C ALA A 149 6.05 14.04 -14.00
N ASN A 150 4.74 14.14 -13.75
CA ASN A 150 3.96 13.05 -13.14
C ASN A 150 3.84 11.84 -14.06
N GLU A 151 3.61 12.08 -15.36
CA GLU A 151 3.57 11.05 -16.39
C GLU A 151 4.91 10.31 -16.47
N GLU A 152 6.03 11.05 -16.53
CA GLU A 152 7.38 10.46 -16.57
C GLU A 152 7.69 9.61 -15.33
N ILE A 153 7.27 10.08 -14.15
CA ILE A 153 7.44 9.35 -12.89
C ILE A 153 6.65 8.04 -12.92
N LEU A 154 5.38 8.07 -13.32
CA LEU A 154 4.54 6.88 -13.43
C LEU A 154 5.15 5.87 -14.40
N GLN A 155 5.52 6.31 -15.60
CA GLN A 155 6.14 5.45 -16.61
C GLN A 155 7.47 4.86 -16.17
N ARG A 156 8.31 5.64 -15.46
CA ARG A 156 9.58 5.16 -14.93
C ARG A 156 9.38 4.04 -13.89
N ARG A 157 8.43 4.23 -12.97
CA ARG A 157 8.11 3.26 -11.92
C ARG A 157 7.57 1.95 -12.51
N LEU A 158 6.64 2.02 -13.45
CA LEU A 158 6.09 0.83 -14.12
C LEU A 158 7.13 0.10 -14.98
N ARG A 159 8.01 0.84 -15.68
CA ARG A 159 9.13 0.22 -16.43
C ARG A 159 10.09 -0.52 -15.50
N ALA A 160 10.42 0.07 -14.35
CA ALA A 160 11.27 -0.58 -13.37
C ALA A 160 10.64 -1.85 -12.80
N LEU A 161 9.32 -1.84 -12.55
CA LEU A 161 8.58 -3.04 -12.13
C LEU A 161 8.61 -4.13 -13.19
N ASN A 162 8.27 -3.80 -14.44
CA ASN A 162 8.22 -4.78 -15.52
C ASN A 162 9.59 -5.39 -15.81
N LYS A 163 10.67 -4.59 -15.75
CA LYS A 163 12.03 -5.11 -15.92
C LYS A 163 12.39 -6.12 -14.84
N ALA A 164 12.02 -5.85 -13.59
CA ALA A 164 12.31 -6.75 -12.47
C ALA A 164 11.54 -8.08 -12.51
N GLU A 165 10.49 -8.19 -13.33
CA GLU A 165 9.73 -9.44 -13.56
C GLU A 165 10.31 -10.30 -14.70
N GLU A 166 11.23 -9.74 -15.50
CA GLU A 166 11.91 -10.44 -16.59
C GLU A 166 13.22 -11.12 -16.14
N GLU A 167 13.69 -10.80 -14.93
CA GLU A 167 14.91 -11.32 -14.28
C GLU A 167 14.59 -12.52 -13.37
#